data_AF-A0A9E6NKR7-F1
#
_entry.id   AF-A0A9E6NKR7-F1
#
_cell.length_a   1.000
_cell.length_b   1.000
_cell.length_c   1.000
_cell.angle_alpha   90.00
_cell.angle_beta   90.00
_cell.angle_gamma   90.00
#
_symmetry.space_group_name_H-M   'P 1'
#
loop_
_entity.id
_entity.type
_entity.pdbx_description
1 polymer ?
#
loop_
_entity_poly.entity_id
_entity_poly.type
_entity_poly.pdbx_seq_one_letter_code
_entity_poly.pdbx_strand_id
1 'polypeptide(L)'
;MPLLTWDPFDLIAALGVIPDQDGHGTSHQYLIEQGSISLKLTIWQYDSDVEIQVWERSLPNPIIKYTMLGCPGIRVIDDKRGKFVEFAASNTFTGRYDGYSVIPFGLRLWVDPQIFLEPFSYPAA
;
A
#
# COMPACT_ATOMS: atom_id res chain seq x y z
N MET A 1 1.66 -13.04 -14.19
CA MET A 1 2.35 -11.81 -13.73
C MET A 1 3.31 -12.20 -12.62
N PRO A 2 4.44 -11.51 -12.42
CA PRO A 2 5.29 -11.79 -11.27
C PRO A 2 4.50 -11.59 -9.97
N LEU A 3 4.74 -12.46 -8.98
CA LEU A 3 4.12 -12.38 -7.66
C LEU A 3 4.47 -11.04 -6.98
N LEU A 4 3.49 -10.46 -6.30
CA LEU A 4 3.67 -9.28 -5.45
C LEU A 4 4.81 -9.54 -4.46
N THR A 5 5.81 -8.67 -4.45
CA THR A 5 6.91 -8.75 -3.50
C THR A 5 6.69 -7.76 -2.37
N TRP A 6 6.46 -8.30 -1.17
CA TRP A 6 6.12 -7.54 0.03
C TRP A 6 6.43 -8.39 1.28
N ASP A 7 6.57 -7.73 2.43
CA ASP A 7 6.68 -8.38 3.74
C ASP A 7 5.47 -8.00 4.61
N PRO A 8 4.61 -8.98 5.00
CA PRO A 8 3.46 -8.72 5.85
C PRO A 8 3.80 -8.13 7.22
N PHE A 9 4.94 -8.51 7.81
CA PHE A 9 5.36 -8.03 9.14
C PHE A 9 5.84 -6.59 9.08
N ASP A 10 6.60 -6.23 8.05
CA ASP A 10 6.99 -4.83 7.82
C ASP A 10 5.74 -3.96 7.63
N LEU A 11 4.77 -4.45 6.86
CA LEU A 11 3.52 -3.72 6.62
C LEU A 11 2.69 -3.56 7.90
N ILE A 12 2.56 -4.61 8.71
CA ILE A 12 1.93 -4.51 10.04
C ILE A 12 2.66 -3.48 10.91
N ALA A 13 4.00 -3.51 10.91
CA ALA A 13 4.80 -2.57 11.68
C ALA A 13 4.64 -1.12 11.19
N ALA A 14 4.39 -0.89 9.90
CA ALA A 14 4.14 0.44 9.33
C ALA A 14 2.71 0.93 9.58
N LEU A 15 1.72 0.05 9.46
CA LEU A 15 0.30 0.41 9.57
C LEU A 15 -0.23 0.38 11.01
N GLY A 16 0.46 -0.33 11.91
CA GLY A 16 0.07 -0.48 13.31
C GLY A 16 -1.17 -1.37 13.53
N VAL A 17 -1.64 -2.07 12.49
CA VAL A 17 -2.83 -2.94 12.53
C VAL A 17 -2.55 -4.29 11.88
N ILE A 18 -3.20 -5.33 12.40
CA ILE A 18 -3.17 -6.68 11.84
C ILE A 18 -4.27 -6.77 10.77
N PRO A 19 -4.03 -7.39 9.60
CA PRO A 19 -5.05 -7.52 8.57
C PRO A 19 -6.11 -8.56 8.95
N ASP A 20 -7.34 -8.29 8.54
CA ASP A 20 -8.32 -9.35 8.34
C ASP A 20 -7.95 -10.13 7.08
N GLN A 21 -7.94 -11.46 7.19
CA GLN A 21 -7.66 -12.35 6.07
C GLN A 21 -8.92 -13.08 5.65
N ASP A 22 -9.07 -13.34 4.34
CA ASP A 22 -10.08 -14.31 3.92
C ASP A 22 -9.73 -15.72 4.43
N GLY A 23 -10.70 -16.64 4.39
CA GLY A 23 -10.53 -18.02 4.87
C GLY A 23 -9.45 -18.84 4.16
N HIS A 24 -8.84 -18.30 3.09
CA HIS A 24 -7.80 -18.93 2.28
C HIS A 24 -6.48 -18.12 2.29
N GLY A 25 -6.41 -17.01 3.04
CA GLY A 25 -5.25 -16.11 3.06
C GLY A 25 -4.90 -15.52 1.69
N THR A 26 -5.86 -15.39 0.77
CA THR A 26 -5.58 -14.87 -0.60
C THR A 26 -5.63 -13.34 -0.65
N SER A 27 -6.37 -12.75 0.29
CA SER A 27 -6.49 -11.32 0.47
C SER A 27 -6.20 -10.90 1.91
N HIS A 28 -5.57 -9.75 2.05
CA HIS A 28 -5.27 -9.10 3.33
C HIS A 28 -5.91 -7.72 3.34
N GLN A 29 -6.79 -7.49 4.30
CA GLN A 29 -7.49 -6.22 4.46
C GLN A 29 -7.06 -5.52 5.75
N TYR A 30 -6.44 -4.35 5.62
CA TYR A 30 -6.07 -3.50 6.73
C TYR A 30 -7.08 -2.37 6.84
N LEU A 31 -7.60 -2.13 8.05
CA LEU A 31 -8.49 -1.02 8.35
C LEU A 31 -7.83 -0.12 9.39
N ILE A 32 -7.59 1.14 9.03
CA ILE A 32 -7.02 2.17 9.90
C ILE A 32 -8.07 3.25 10.08
N GLU A 33 -8.36 3.62 11.33
CA GLU A 33 -9.33 4.67 11.66
C GLU A 33 -8.66 5.83 12.39
N GLN A 34 -8.91 7.06 11.92
CA GLN A 34 -8.43 8.31 12.52
C GLN A 34 -9.54 9.35 12.53
N GLY A 35 -10.20 9.51 13.67
CA GLY A 35 -11.33 10.43 13.80
C GLY A 35 -12.50 10.00 12.92
N SER A 36 -12.91 10.84 11.96
CA SER A 36 -13.96 10.52 11.00
C SER A 36 -13.43 9.92 9.68
N ILE A 37 -12.12 9.85 9.51
CA ILE A 37 -11.48 9.26 8.32
C ILE A 37 -11.12 7.81 8.61
N SER A 38 -11.39 6.93 7.65
CA SER A 38 -10.88 5.56 7.69
C SER A 38 -10.21 5.18 6.37
N LEU A 39 -9.06 4.52 6.45
CA LEU A 39 -8.36 3.94 5.31
C LEU A 39 -8.53 2.43 5.31
N LYS A 40 -8.99 1.90 4.18
CA LYS A 40 -9.04 0.48 3.88
C LYS A 40 -8.02 0.16 2.79
N LEU A 41 -7.01 -0.63 3.15
CA LEU A 41 -6.03 -1.18 2.21
C LEU A 41 -6.35 -2.67 2.00
N THR A 42 -6.56 -3.06 0.75
CA THR A 42 -6.79 -4.46 0.36
C THR A 42 -5.66 -4.92 -0.55
N ILE A 43 -5.04 -6.04 -0.22
CA ILE A 43 -3.97 -6.66 -1.02
C ILE A 43 -4.44 -8.04 -1.49
N TRP A 44 -4.52 -8.25 -2.80
CA TRP A 44 -4.71 -9.57 -3.40
C TRP A 44 -3.36 -10.12 -3.86
N GLN A 45 -2.73 -10.90 -2.99
CA GLN A 45 -1.30 -11.24 -3.13
C GLN A 45 -0.97 -12.06 -4.38
N TYR A 46 -1.92 -12.87 -4.86
CA TYR A 46 -1.71 -13.76 -6.01
C TYR A 46 -2.03 -13.10 -7.35
N ASP A 47 -2.92 -12.10 -7.36
CA ASP A 47 -3.22 -11.27 -8.52
C ASP A 47 -2.25 -10.09 -8.65
N SER A 48 -1.47 -9.83 -7.60
CA SER A 48 -0.60 -8.67 -7.46
C SER A 48 -1.37 -7.35 -7.50
N ASP A 49 -2.61 -7.36 -7.01
CA ASP A 49 -3.46 -6.17 -7.00
C ASP A 49 -3.49 -5.54 -5.61
N VAL A 50 -3.52 -4.21 -5.59
CA VAL A 50 -3.63 -3.42 -4.36
C VAL A 50 -4.72 -2.38 -4.54
N GLU A 51 -5.64 -2.30 -3.60
CA GLU A 51 -6.67 -1.26 -3.56
C GLU A 51 -6.57 -0.46 -2.26
N ILE A 52 -6.60 0.86 -2.41
CA ILE A 52 -6.62 1.81 -1.30
C ILE A 52 -7.92 2.59 -1.41
N GLN A 53 -8.71 2.52 -0.34
CA GLN A 53 -9.91 3.33 -0.19
C GLN A 53 -9.79 4.22 1.04
N VAL A 54 -10.13 5.49 0.90
CA VAL A 54 -10.28 6.41 2.03
C VAL A 54 -11.74 6.79 2.11
N TRP A 55 -12.29 6.74 3.31
CA TRP A 55 -13.68 7.04 3.61
C TRP A 55 -13.76 8.17 4.62
N GLU A 56 -14.81 8.95 4.51
CA GLU A 56 -15.26 9.86 5.56
C GLU A 56 -16.57 9.28 6.10
N ARG A 57 -16.69 9.16 7.43
CA ARG A 57 -17.77 8.40 8.11
C ARG A 57 -19.19 8.81 7.71
N SER A 58 -19.41 10.08 7.38
CA SER A 58 -20.73 10.60 7.02
C SER A 58 -21.11 10.38 5.55
N LEU A 59 -20.16 9.96 4.71
CA LEU A 59 -20.37 9.80 3.29
C LEU A 59 -20.68 8.34 2.92
N PRO A 60 -21.58 8.10 1.95
CA PRO A 60 -21.97 6.75 1.56
C PRO A 60 -20.96 6.04 0.65
N ASN A 61 -19.96 6.77 0.14
CA ASN A 61 -18.97 6.30 -0.83
C ASN A 61 -17.56 6.71 -0.37
N PRO A 62 -16.51 6.00 -0.79
CA PRO A 62 -15.14 6.41 -0.48
C PRO A 62 -14.83 7.74 -1.15
N ILE A 63 -14.15 8.63 -0.42
CA ILE A 63 -13.65 9.91 -0.93
C ILE A 63 -12.44 9.73 -1.85
N ILE A 64 -11.67 8.66 -1.64
CA ILE A 64 -10.59 8.22 -2.51
C ILE A 64 -10.76 6.73 -2.75
N LYS A 65 -10.71 6.32 -4.02
CA LYS A 65 -10.60 4.91 -4.40
C LYS A 65 -9.51 4.80 -5.46
N TYR A 66 -8.44 4.07 -5.13
CA TYR A 66 -7.29 3.89 -6.01
C TYR A 66 -6.95 2.40 -6.11
N THR A 67 -6.89 1.88 -7.32
CA THR A 67 -6.62 0.46 -7.60
C THR A 67 -5.36 0.36 -8.46
N MET A 68 -4.34 -0.33 -7.95
CA MET A 68 -3.11 -0.66 -8.65
C MET A 68 -3.18 -2.11 -9.09
N LEU A 69 -3.38 -2.32 -10.39
CA LEU A 69 -3.39 -3.64 -10.99
C LEU A 69 -1.96 -4.08 -11.31
N GLY A 70 -1.58 -5.30 -10.92
CA GLY A 70 -0.23 -5.81 -11.20
C GLY A 70 0.90 -5.02 -10.54
N CYS A 71 0.68 -4.56 -9.30
CA CYS A 71 1.69 -3.97 -8.45
C CYS A 71 2.87 -4.94 -8.27
N PRO A 72 4.10 -4.58 -8.69
CA PRO A 72 5.23 -5.50 -8.59
C PRO A 72 5.78 -5.60 -7.17
N GLY A 73 5.53 -4.60 -6.31
CA GLY A 73 5.98 -4.65 -4.94
C GLY A 73 5.48 -3.53 -4.04
N ILE A 74 5.51 -3.84 -2.74
CA ILE A 74 5.22 -2.95 -1.63
C ILE A 74 6.49 -2.89 -0.80
N ARG A 75 6.95 -1.69 -0.48
CA ARG A 75 8.15 -1.46 0.30
C ARG A 75 7.83 -0.55 1.48
N VAL A 76 8.21 -0.98 2.68
CA VAL A 76 8.17 -0.12 3.87
C VAL A 76 9.46 0.66 3.96
N ILE A 77 9.34 1.96 4.18
CA ILE A 77 10.45 2.88 4.41
C ILE A 77 10.33 3.39 5.85
N ASP A 78 11.44 3.35 6.57
CA ASP A 78 11.59 3.93 7.90
C ASP A 78 12.89 4.74 7.91
N ASP A 79 12.77 6.04 7.62
CA ASP A 79 13.90 6.95 7.54
C ASP A 79 13.60 8.30 8.21
N LYS A 80 14.47 9.29 8.02
CA LYS A 80 14.33 10.63 8.64
C LYS A 80 13.05 11.37 8.24
N ARG A 81 12.37 10.97 7.15
CA ARG A 81 11.08 11.50 6.70
C ARG A 81 9.90 10.89 7.48
N GLY A 82 10.16 9.89 8.31
CA GLY A 82 9.16 9.09 9.02
C GLY A 82 8.98 7.70 8.40
N LYS A 83 7.97 6.99 8.90
CA LYS A 83 7.63 5.64 8.47
C LYS A 83 6.46 5.65 7.50
N PHE A 84 6.63 5.06 6.33
CA PHE A 84 5.61 5.03 5.28
C PHE A 84 5.76 3.84 4.34
N VAL A 85 4.74 3.62 3.52
CA VAL A 85 4.65 2.52 2.57
C VAL A 85 4.73 3.07 1.15
N GLU A 86 5.65 2.55 0.33
CA GLU A 86 5.72 2.78 -1.12
C GLU A 86 5.09 1.60 -1.86
N PHE A 87 4.14 1.91 -2.74
CA PHE A 87 3.53 0.96 -3.68
C PHE A 87 4.05 1.26 -5.07
N ALA A 88 4.63 0.26 -5.73
CA ALA A 88 5.10 0.41 -7.11
C ALA A 88 3.92 0.45 -8.08
N ALA A 89 3.95 1.38 -9.03
CA ALA A 89 2.98 1.40 -10.12
C ALA A 89 3.13 0.16 -11.03
N SER A 90 2.12 -0.10 -11.85
CA SER A 90 2.21 -1.15 -12.85
C SER A 90 3.32 -0.86 -13.86
N ASN A 91 4.04 -1.89 -14.29
CA ASN A 91 5.17 -1.79 -15.22
C ASN A 91 6.39 -0.97 -14.73
N THR A 92 6.48 -0.68 -13.42
CA THR A 92 7.65 -0.01 -12.85
C THR A 92 8.96 -0.78 -13.07
N PHE A 93 8.88 -2.12 -13.16
CA PHE A 93 10.02 -2.98 -13.42
C PHE A 93 9.77 -3.85 -14.66
N THR A 94 10.82 -4.13 -15.44
CA THR A 94 10.78 -5.01 -16.63
C THR A 94 10.82 -6.50 -16.26
N GLY A 95 10.90 -6.82 -14.96
CA GLY A 95 10.95 -8.17 -14.41
C GLY A 95 10.41 -8.24 -13.00
N ARG A 96 10.70 -9.33 -12.28
CA ARG A 96 10.30 -9.49 -10.88
C ARG A 96 11.06 -8.48 -10.01
N TYR A 97 10.32 -7.69 -9.24
CA TYR A 97 10.90 -6.82 -8.21
C TYR A 97 11.56 -7.67 -7.12
N ASP A 98 12.72 -7.25 -6.65
CA ASP A 98 13.55 -8.01 -5.70
C ASP A 98 13.21 -7.73 -4.23
N GLY A 99 12.37 -6.73 -3.95
CA GLY A 99 12.02 -6.27 -2.60
C GLY A 99 12.98 -5.21 -2.04
N TYR A 100 14.13 -4.98 -2.66
CA TYR A 100 15.22 -4.14 -2.14
C TYR A 100 15.51 -2.92 -3.01
N SER A 101 15.33 -3.06 -4.33
CA SER A 101 15.52 -2.01 -5.31
C SER A 101 14.66 -0.79 -4.98
N VAL A 102 15.13 0.41 -5.32
CA VAL A 102 14.32 1.61 -5.13
C VAL A 102 13.15 1.57 -6.11
N ILE A 103 11.93 1.81 -5.64
CA ILE A 103 10.77 2.00 -6.49
C ILE A 103 10.91 3.41 -7.11
N PRO A 104 11.06 3.57 -8.43
CA PRO A 104 11.29 4.87 -9.04
C PRO A 104 10.05 5.77 -9.02
N PHE A 105 8.84 5.21 -9.09
CA PHE A 105 7.59 5.97 -9.02
C PHE A 105 6.41 5.09 -8.58
N GLY A 106 5.39 5.72 -8.00
CA GLY A 106 4.23 5.02 -7.48
C GLY A 106 3.39 5.88 -6.53
N LEU A 107 2.85 5.25 -5.50
CA LEU A 107 2.07 5.89 -4.44
C LEU A 107 2.75 5.69 -3.08
N ARG A 108 2.71 6.71 -2.23
CA ARG A 108 3.10 6.59 -0.82
C ARG A 108 1.91 6.72 0.10
N LEU A 109 1.97 5.99 1.21
CA LEU A 109 1.01 6.03 2.30
C LEU A 109 1.71 6.21 3.64
N TRP A 110 1.35 7.26 4.36
CA TRP A 110 1.61 7.42 5.79
C TRP A 110 0.32 7.16 6.56
N VAL A 111 0.45 6.59 7.75
CA VAL A 111 -0.66 6.51 8.70
C VAL A 111 -0.33 7.20 10.02
N ASP A 112 0.94 7.42 10.34
CA ASP A 112 1.39 8.12 11.55
C ASP A 112 2.23 9.34 11.13
N PRO A 113 1.92 10.57 11.61
CA PRO A 113 0.86 10.93 12.56
C PRO A 113 -0.55 11.02 11.96
N GLN A 114 -0.69 10.96 10.64
CA GLN A 114 -1.96 11.05 9.96
C GLN A 114 -2.00 10.20 8.68
N ILE A 115 -3.20 9.79 8.28
CA ILE A 115 -3.44 9.22 6.95
C ILE A 115 -3.09 10.26 5.89
N PHE A 116 -2.05 10.00 5.11
CA PHE A 116 -1.61 10.84 4.01
C PHE A 116 -1.24 9.98 2.81
N LEU A 117 -1.75 10.36 1.64
CA LEU A 117 -1.52 9.66 0.37
C LEU A 117 -0.97 10.65 -0.64
N GLU A 118 0.13 10.31 -1.29
CA GLU A 118 0.68 11.11 -2.39
C GLU A 118 1.25 10.23 -3.50
N PRO A 119 1.13 10.63 -4.78
CA PRO A 119 1.96 10.08 -5.82
C PRO A 119 3.41 10.54 -5.65
N PHE A 120 4.36 9.71 -6.03
CA PHE A 120 5.76 10.07 -6.04
C PHE A 120 6.46 9.62 -7.31
N SER A 121 7.52 10.34 -7.65
CA SER A 121 8.53 9.94 -8.63
C SER A 121 9.88 10.42 -8.15
N TYR A 122 10.87 9.53 -8.12
CA TYR A 122 12.26 9.94 -7.99
C TYR A 122 12.77 10.39 -9.36
N PRO A 123 13.60 11.44 -9.42
CA PRO A 123 14.29 11.80 -10.66
C PRO A 123 15.05 10.59 -11.19
N ALA A 124 15.00 10.37 -12.50
CA ALA A 124 15.91 9.42 -13.13
C ALA A 124 17.35 9.87 -12.83
N ALA A 125 18.14 8.97 -12.27
CA ALA A 125 19.57 9.18 -12.02
C ALA A 125 20.36 9.28 -13.32
#